data_AF-X1KRZ4-F1
#
_entry.id   AF-X1KRZ4-F1
#
_cell.length_a   1.000
_cell.length_b   1.000
_cell.length_c   1.000
_cell.angle_alpha   90.00
_cell.angle_beta   90.00
_cell.angle_gamma   90.00
#
_symmetry.space_group_name_H-M   'P 1'
#
loop_
_entity.id
_entity.type
_entity.pdbx_description
1 polymer ?
#
loop_
_entity_poly.entity_id
_entity_poly.type
_entity_poly.pdbx_seq_one_letter_code
_entity_poly.pdbx_strand_id
1 'polypeptide(L)'
;GKAISEGKLISVRSLCSPFSAEPEKAYLSYAQSYSLVEYLLRNYGENKMLNLLTLFKEGDTYDGALTQVYGFDIDGLDSRWRETLIVPTVQAERVWLHPALIAVLSALAASLALAGALALEEWTWRRSCGQG
;
A
#
# COMPACT_ATOMS: atom_id res chain seq x y z
N GLY A 1 -12.95 -12.88 15.47
CA GLY A 1 -13.71 -11.64 15.24
C GLY A 1 -13.93 -10.96 16.55
N LYS A 2 -13.36 -9.76 16.73
CA LYS A 2 -13.71 -8.87 17.84
C LYS A 2 -13.37 -7.45 17.41
N ALA A 3 -14.44 -6.67 17.32
CA ALA A 3 -14.56 -5.22 17.23
C ALA A 3 -13.33 -4.43 16.79
N ILE A 4 -13.47 -3.80 15.61
CA ILE A 4 -12.98 -2.44 15.36
C ILE A 4 -13.48 -1.61 16.54
N SER A 5 -12.63 -1.41 17.54
CA SER A 5 -12.91 -0.58 18.69
C SER A 5 -13.17 0.81 18.17
N GLU A 6 -14.46 1.19 18.18
CA GLU A 6 -15.01 2.53 17.99
C GLU A 6 -14.13 3.41 17.09
N GLY A 7 -14.36 3.34 15.78
CA GLY A 7 -13.60 4.01 14.71
C GLY A 7 -13.39 5.51 14.88
N LYS A 8 -12.56 5.90 15.86
CA LYS A 8 -12.16 7.26 16.18
C LYS A 8 -10.65 7.22 16.29
N LEU A 9 -9.97 7.50 15.17
CA LEU A 9 -8.51 7.60 15.15
C LEU A 9 -8.05 8.55 16.26
N ILE A 10 -6.95 8.22 16.91
CA ILE A 10 -6.35 9.04 17.96
C ILE A 10 -5.90 10.34 17.28
N SER A 11 -6.25 11.50 17.86
CA SER A 11 -5.80 12.77 17.30
C SER A 11 -4.28 12.87 17.35
N VAL A 12 -3.68 13.54 16.38
CA VAL A 12 -2.22 13.78 16.41
C VAL A 12 -1.81 14.48 17.71
N ARG A 13 -2.62 15.43 18.20
CA ARG A 13 -2.40 16.11 19.49
C ARG A 13 -2.35 15.13 20.68
N SER A 14 -3.16 14.08 20.66
CA SER A 14 -3.12 13.02 21.68
C SER A 14 -1.89 12.10 21.54
N LEU A 15 -1.36 11.90 20.32
CA LEU A 15 -0.13 11.14 20.08
C LEU A 15 1.13 11.87 20.60
N CYS A 16 1.04 13.17 20.88
CA CYS A 16 2.10 13.94 21.54
C CYS A 16 2.12 13.79 23.07
N SER A 17 1.12 13.14 23.67
CA SER A 17 1.01 12.93 25.12
C SER A 17 1.49 11.53 25.52
N PRO A 18 1.81 11.30 26.82
CA PRO A 18 2.10 9.96 27.32
C PRO A 18 1.02 8.96 26.95
N PHE A 19 1.43 7.77 26.50
CA PHE A 19 0.49 6.73 26.08
C PHE A 19 -0.19 6.05 27.28
N SER A 20 -1.36 5.46 27.01
CA SER A 20 -2.11 4.71 28.01
C SER A 20 -1.29 3.55 28.58
N ALA A 21 -1.48 3.25 29.86
CA ALA A 21 -0.95 2.04 30.48
C ALA A 21 -1.71 0.77 30.05
N GLU A 22 -2.89 0.91 29.42
CA GLU A 22 -3.63 -0.20 28.85
C GLU A 22 -2.96 -0.69 27.56
N PRO A 23 -2.53 -1.96 27.47
CA PRO A 23 -1.70 -2.44 26.36
C PRO A 23 -2.33 -2.22 24.99
N GLU A 24 -3.61 -2.55 24.80
CA GLU A 24 -4.29 -2.40 23.49
C GLU A 24 -4.31 -0.94 23.00
N LYS A 25 -4.55 0.01 23.92
CA LYS A 25 -4.52 1.44 23.60
C LYS A 25 -3.10 1.93 23.29
N ALA A 26 -2.11 1.45 24.05
CA ALA A 26 -0.70 1.76 23.78
C ALA A 26 -0.25 1.25 22.41
N TYR A 27 -0.59 0.00 22.05
CA TYR A 27 -0.29 -0.56 20.74
C TYR A 27 -0.92 0.25 19.61
N LEU A 28 -2.16 0.69 19.77
CA LEU A 28 -2.82 1.55 18.79
C LEU A 28 -2.09 2.90 18.64
N SER A 29 -1.69 3.52 19.74
CA SER A 29 -0.88 4.76 19.70
C SER A 29 0.43 4.57 18.95
N TYR A 30 1.18 3.48 19.24
CA TYR A 30 2.42 3.19 18.53
C TYR A 30 2.21 2.98 17.02
N ALA A 31 1.17 2.23 16.64
CA ALA A 31 0.85 2.00 15.23
C ALA A 31 0.49 3.31 14.50
N GLN A 32 -0.27 4.20 15.14
CA GLN A 32 -0.65 5.48 14.55
C GLN A 32 0.52 6.47 14.49
N SER A 33 1.35 6.57 15.54
CA SER A 33 2.57 7.38 15.50
C SER A 33 3.53 6.94 14.40
N TYR A 34 3.70 5.62 14.21
CA TYR A 34 4.50 5.09 13.11
C TYR A 34 3.95 5.52 11.74
N SER A 35 2.64 5.33 11.51
CA SER A 35 1.98 5.74 10.27
C SER A 35 2.09 7.25 10.01
N LEU A 36 1.99 8.08 11.04
CA LEU A 36 2.13 9.53 10.92
C LEU A 36 3.56 9.94 10.48
N VAL A 37 4.58 9.31 11.06
CA VAL A 37 5.99 9.54 10.65
C VAL A 37 6.21 9.09 9.21
N GLU A 38 5.69 7.92 8.84
CA GLU A 38 5.75 7.42 7.46
C GLU A 38 5.07 8.39 6.49
N TYR A 39 3.89 8.90 6.84
CA TYR A 39 3.18 9.92 6.06
C TYR A 39 4.04 11.17 5.87
N LEU A 40 4.67 11.70 6.92
CA LEU A 40 5.53 12.88 6.82
C LEU A 40 6.74 12.63 5.92
N LEU A 41 7.40 11.48 6.07
CA LEU A 41 8.55 11.10 5.24
C LEU A 41 8.17 10.93 3.77
N ARG A 42 7.08 10.22 3.49
CA ARG A 42 6.65 9.93 2.12
C ARG A 42 6.15 11.15 1.35
N ASN A 43 5.48 12.08 2.03
CA ASN A 43 4.86 13.24 1.36
C ASN A 43 5.78 14.47 1.35
N TYR A 44 6.73 14.59 2.28
CA TYR A 44 7.53 15.80 2.46
C TYR A 44 9.05 15.56 2.49
N GLY A 45 9.50 14.29 2.55
CA GLY A 45 10.89 13.90 2.48
C GLY A 45 11.67 14.02 3.79
N GLU A 46 12.86 13.41 3.81
CA GLU A 46 13.74 13.31 4.99
C GLU A 46 14.26 14.67 5.46
N ASN A 47 14.60 15.58 4.54
CA ASN A 47 15.12 16.91 4.89
C ASN A 47 14.14 17.70 5.76
N LYS A 48 12.83 17.65 5.47
CA LYS A 48 11.82 18.32 6.29
C LYS A 48 11.66 17.64 7.65
N MET A 49 11.74 16.31 7.73
CA MET A 49 11.75 15.60 9.02
C MET A 49 12.96 16.01 9.88
N LEU A 50 14.15 16.10 9.30
CA LEU A 50 15.34 16.55 10.01
C LEU A 50 15.21 17.98 10.52
N ASN A 51 14.62 18.89 9.73
CA ASN A 51 14.33 20.26 10.17
C ASN A 51 13.33 20.27 11.33
N LEU A 52 12.27 19.47 11.27
CA LEU A 52 11.28 19.34 12.35
C LEU A 52 11.94 18.89 13.66
N LEU A 53 12.76 17.82 13.60
CA LEU A 53 13.47 17.31 14.78
C LEU A 53 14.48 18.32 15.34
N THR A 54 15.12 19.11 14.48
CA THR A 54 16.01 20.21 14.89
C THR A 54 15.25 21.27 15.69
N LEU A 55 14.09 21.72 15.21
CA LEU A 55 13.27 22.71 15.92
C LEU A 55 12.77 22.18 17.27
N PHE A 56 12.38 20.91 17.35
CA PHE A 56 12.01 20.29 18.63
C PHE A 56 13.18 20.20 19.60
N LYS A 57 14.40 19.91 19.11
CA LYS A 57 15.61 19.93 19.94
C LYS A 57 15.90 21.32 20.50
N GLU A 58 15.56 22.38 19.76
CA GLU A 58 15.70 23.78 20.18
C GLU A 58 14.59 24.23 21.13
N GLY A 59 13.58 23.39 21.39
CA GLY A 59 12.49 23.67 22.32
C GLY A 59 11.30 24.37 21.70
N ASP A 60 11.18 24.37 20.37
CA ASP A 60 9.98 24.89 19.71
C ASP A 60 8.74 24.04 20.06
N THR A 61 7.59 24.69 20.06
CA THR A 61 6.28 24.07 20.26
C THR A 61 5.89 23.21 19.06
N TYR A 62 4.95 22.28 19.26
CA TYR A 62 4.42 21.46 18.15
C TYR A 62 3.84 22.33 17.02
N ASP A 63 2.97 23.28 17.36
CA ASP A 63 2.35 24.17 16.37
C ASP A 63 3.38 25.07 15.68
N GLY A 64 4.32 25.63 16.44
CA GLY A 64 5.42 26.45 15.91
C GLY A 64 6.29 25.69 14.92
N ALA A 65 6.82 24.54 15.32
CA ALA A 65 7.73 23.75 14.49
C ALA A 65 7.05 23.23 13.22
N LEU A 66 5.80 22.73 13.34
CA LEU A 66 5.03 22.26 12.19
C LEU A 66 4.72 23.40 11.23
N THR A 67 4.32 24.57 11.74
CA THR A 67 4.03 25.74 10.91
C THR A 67 5.27 26.20 10.16
N GLN A 68 6.43 26.24 10.83
CA GLN A 68 7.70 26.65 10.21
C GLN A 68 8.16 25.68 9.11
N VAL A 69 8.05 24.36 9.34
CA VAL A 69 8.58 23.35 8.40
C VAL A 69 7.60 23.02 7.29
N TYR A 70 6.30 22.93 7.59
CA TYR A 70 5.29 22.40 6.67
C TYR A 70 4.21 23.42 6.29
N GLY A 71 4.13 24.57 6.98
CA GLY A 71 3.14 25.61 6.70
C GLY A 71 1.74 25.31 7.26
N PHE A 72 1.63 24.36 8.19
CA PHE A 72 0.38 24.04 8.90
C PHE A 72 0.69 23.62 10.33
N ASP A 73 -0.29 23.80 11.22
CA ASP A 73 -0.22 23.44 12.63
C ASP A 73 -0.57 21.96 12.88
N ILE A 74 -0.67 21.55 14.15
CA ILE A 74 -0.95 20.15 14.50
C ILE A 74 -2.34 19.69 14.05
N ASP A 75 -3.31 20.60 13.99
CA ASP A 75 -4.68 20.28 13.57
C ASP A 75 -4.76 20.16 12.04
N GLY A 76 -3.97 20.95 11.32
CA GLY A 76 -3.72 20.80 9.90
C GLY A 76 -2.99 19.49 9.56
N LEU A 77 -2.03 19.06 10.38
CA LEU A 77 -1.37 17.76 10.23
C LEU A 77 -2.37 16.61 10.43
N ASP A 78 -3.17 16.66 11.50
CA ASP A 78 -4.20 15.64 11.79
C ASP A 78 -5.19 15.49 10.63
N SER A 79 -5.70 16.60 10.11
CA SER A 79 -6.65 16.60 9.00
C SER A 79 -6.06 15.95 7.73
N ARG A 80 -4.87 16.40 7.32
CA ARG A 80 -4.21 15.89 6.09
C ARG A 80 -3.80 14.43 6.21
N TRP A 81 -3.27 14.03 7.37
CA TRP A 81 -2.90 12.64 7.60
C TRP A 81 -4.14 11.73 7.55
N ARG A 82 -5.25 12.14 8.18
CA ARG A 82 -6.52 11.38 8.14
C ARG A 82 -7.06 11.21 6.74
N GLU A 83 -6.97 12.23 5.88
CA GLU A 83 -7.34 12.11 4.47
C GLU A 83 -6.60 10.96 3.78
N THR A 84 -5.32 10.73 4.13
CA THR A 84 -4.55 9.60 3.57
C THR A 84 -4.88 8.24 4.15
N LEU A 85 -5.59 8.18 5.29
CA LEU A 85 -6.06 6.91 5.87
C LEU A 85 -7.40 6.48 5.29
N ILE A 86 -8.17 7.44 4.76
CA ILE A 86 -9.40 7.17 3.98
C ILE A 86 -8.98 6.81 2.54
N VAL A 87 -8.08 5.84 2.39
CA VAL A 87 -8.03 5.09 1.15
C VAL A 87 -9.14 4.05 1.30
N PRO A 88 -10.25 4.11 0.54
CA PRO A 88 -11.06 2.91 0.40
C PRO A 88 -10.06 1.87 -0.04
N THR A 89 -9.84 0.84 0.77
CA THR A 89 -9.16 -0.35 0.30
C THR A 89 -9.97 -0.77 -0.91
N VAL A 90 -9.50 -0.39 -2.09
CA VAL A 90 -9.81 -1.13 -3.30
C VAL A 90 -9.21 -2.46 -2.93
N GLN A 91 -10.06 -3.32 -2.35
CA GLN A 91 -9.85 -4.73 -2.21
C GLN A 91 -9.20 -5.07 -3.53
N ALA A 92 -7.92 -5.46 -3.50
CA ALA A 92 -7.26 -5.98 -4.68
C ALA A 92 -8.27 -6.98 -5.21
N GLU A 93 -8.96 -6.58 -6.28
CA GLU A 93 -9.97 -7.42 -6.85
C GLU A 93 -9.13 -8.63 -7.22
N ARG A 94 -9.39 -9.74 -6.54
CA ARG A 94 -9.04 -11.02 -7.08
C ARG A 94 -9.76 -10.97 -8.40
N VAL A 95 -9.03 -10.61 -9.46
CA VAL A 95 -9.50 -10.62 -10.84
C VAL A 95 -9.99 -12.05 -11.02
N TRP A 96 -11.26 -12.25 -10.72
CA TRP A 96 -11.92 -13.52 -10.80
C TRP A 96 -12.30 -13.59 -12.26
N LEU A 97 -11.29 -13.93 -13.07
CA LEU A 97 -11.50 -14.35 -14.44
C LEU A 97 -12.59 -15.41 -14.36
N HIS A 98 -13.77 -15.09 -14.89
CA HIS A 98 -14.91 -15.99 -14.86
C HIS A 98 -14.46 -17.36 -15.35
N PRO A 99 -14.89 -18.48 -14.75
CA PRO A 99 -14.43 -19.82 -15.10
C PRO A 99 -14.62 -20.13 -16.59
N ALA A 100 -15.62 -19.50 -17.22
CA ALA A 100 -15.82 -19.56 -18.67
C ALA A 100 -14.63 -18.98 -19.48
N LEU A 101 -14.02 -17.88 -19.04
CA LEU A 101 -12.91 -17.25 -19.75
C LEU A 101 -11.61 -18.05 -19.59
N ILE A 102 -11.40 -18.68 -18.42
CA ILE A 102 -10.30 -19.65 -18.20
C ILE A 102 -10.48 -20.88 -19.10
N ALA A 103 -11.71 -21.39 -19.23
CA ALA A 103 -12.02 -22.54 -20.09
C ALA A 103 -11.76 -22.23 -21.57
N VAL A 104 -12.16 -21.04 -22.05
CA VAL A 104 -11.91 -20.60 -23.43
C VAL A 104 -10.42 -20.48 -23.72
N LEU A 105 -9.64 -19.86 -22.82
CA LEU A 105 -8.20 -19.71 -22.99
C LEU A 105 -7.47 -21.07 -22.96
N SER A 106 -7.91 -21.99 -22.09
CA SER A 106 -7.35 -23.34 -22.01
C SER A 106 -7.64 -24.16 -23.27
N ALA A 107 -8.86 -24.04 -23.82
CA ALA A 107 -9.25 -24.72 -25.06
C ALA A 107 -8.43 -24.22 -26.26
N LEU A 108 -8.24 -22.90 -26.39
CA LEU A 108 -7.42 -22.31 -27.45
C LEU A 108 -5.95 -22.78 -27.39
N ALA A 109 -5.38 -22.90 -26.18
CA ALA A 109 -4.02 -23.40 -26.01
C ALA A 109 -3.88 -24.88 -26.42
N ALA A 110 -4.84 -25.72 -26.04
CA ALA A 110 -4.84 -27.13 -26.43
C ALA A 110 -4.98 -27.32 -27.95
N SER A 111 -5.84 -26.53 -28.61
CA SER A 111 -5.98 -26.57 -30.07
C SER A 111 -4.70 -26.16 -30.79
N LEU A 112 -3.98 -25.15 -30.28
CA LEU A 112 -2.72 -24.70 -30.89
C LEU A 112 -1.60 -25.73 -30.71
N ALA A 113 -1.53 -26.41 -29.56
CA ALA A 113 -0.58 -27.50 -29.33
C ALA A 113 -0.85 -28.71 -30.23
N LEU A 114 -2.12 -29.08 -30.43
CA LEU A 114 -2.51 -30.18 -31.31
C LEU A 114 -2.19 -29.85 -32.78
N ALA A 115 -2.46 -28.62 -33.21
CA ALA A 115 -2.12 -28.16 -34.56
C ALA A 115 -0.60 -28.11 -34.79
N GLY A 116 0.18 -27.67 -33.79
CA GLY A 116 1.64 -27.70 -33.84
C GLY A 116 2.22 -29.11 -33.92
N ALA A 117 1.64 -30.07 -33.20
CA ALA A 117 2.06 -31.47 -33.24
C ALA A 117 1.81 -32.12 -34.62
N LEU A 118 0.64 -31.86 -35.22
CA LEU A 118 0.32 -32.35 -36.56
C LEU A 118 1.18 -31.71 -37.66
N ALA A 119 1.42 -30.41 -37.56
CA ALA A 119 2.30 -29.71 -38.50
C ALA A 119 3.76 -30.20 -38.44
N LEU A 120 4.22 -30.66 -37.27
CA LEU A 120 5.54 -31.24 -37.11
C LEU A 120 5.63 -32.64 -37.74
N GLU A 121 4.54 -33.41 -37.74
CA GLU A 121 4.46 -34.75 -38.35
C GLU A 121 4.46 -34.69 -39.89
N GLU A 122 3.82 -33.69 -40.49
CA GLU A 122 3.89 -33.51 -41.95
C GLU A 122 5.29 -33.08 -42.44
N TRP A 123 6.04 -32.34 -41.61
CA TRP A 123 7.39 -31.90 -41.95
C TRP A 123 8.43 -33.04 -41.91
N THR A 124 8.26 -34.04 -41.04
CA THR A 124 9.14 -35.22 -40.99
C THR A 124 8.93 -36.12 -42.21
N TRP A 125 7.69 -36.31 -42.68
CA TRP A 125 7.40 -37.03 -43.92
C TRP A 125 7.99 -36.35 -45.16
N ARG A 126 7.88 -35.02 -45.28
CA ARG A 126 8.48 -34.27 -46.41
C ARG A 126 10.01 -34.33 -46.45
N ARG A 127 10.70 -34.39 -45.31
CA ARG A 127 12.17 -34.55 -45.29
C ARG A 127 12.63 -35.97 -45.65
N SER A 128 11.81 -36.99 -45.36
CA SER A 128 12.18 -38.39 -45.63
C SER A 128 12.05 -38.80 -47.10
N CYS A 129 11.25 -38.10 -47.92
CA CYS A 129 11.12 -38.37 -49.35
C CYS A 129 12.04 -37.51 -50.24
N GLY A 130 12.92 -36.68 -49.67
CA GLY A 130 13.77 -35.73 -50.40
C GLY A 130 15.24 -36.17 -50.60
N GLN A 131 15.61 -37.39 -50.23
CA GLN A 131 16.92 -37.97 -50.59
C GLN A 131 16.69 -39.19 -51.49
N GLY A 132 16.63 -38.91 -52.80
CA GLY A 132 16.72 -39.88 -53.89
C GLY A 132 17.58 -39.27 -54.98
#